data_AF-A0A8B8KKJ7-F1
#
_entry.id   AF-A0A8B8KKJ7-F1
#
_cell.length_a   1.000
_cell.length_b   1.000
_cell.length_c   1.000
_cell.angle_alpha   90.00
_cell.angle_beta   90.00
_cell.angle_gamma   90.00
#
_symmetry.space_group_name_H-M   'P 1'
#
loop_
_entity.id
_entity.type
_entity.pdbx_description
1 polymer ?
#
loop_
_entity_poly.entity_id
_entity_poly.type
_entity_poly.pdbx_seq_one_letter_code
_entity_poly.pdbx_strand_id
1 'polypeptide(L)'
;MAITFSYWDDCVDPQDLEAMWNVPEVSAEWLKAGEERCRKVHLSRDPDGQPYLTQTEMRAVADIVISRHFPSEIDPGMICAIAEIGSDRKLLVMNSGHKSKEPNVGLMQLLPKTAEWLMSLQ
;
A
#
# COMPACT_ATOMS: atom_id res chain seq x y z
N MET A 1 3.98 -21.38 -4.54
CA MET A 1 5.06 -20.39 -4.71
C MET A 1 4.68 -19.20 -3.85
N ALA A 2 5.53 -18.79 -2.90
CA ALA A 2 5.27 -17.56 -2.17
C ALA A 2 5.36 -16.40 -3.16
N ILE A 3 4.29 -15.61 -3.29
CA ILE A 3 4.30 -14.41 -4.11
C ILE A 3 5.22 -13.43 -3.39
N THR A 4 6.50 -13.43 -3.76
CA THR A 4 7.46 -12.44 -3.28
C THR A 4 7.30 -11.22 -4.16
N PHE A 5 6.45 -10.29 -3.73
CA PHE A 5 6.43 -8.97 -4.34
C PHE A 5 7.79 -8.31 -4.10
N SER A 6 8.55 -8.16 -5.16
CA SER A 6 9.89 -7.58 -5.12
C SER A 6 9.90 -6.17 -5.69
N TYR A 7 8.96 -5.86 -6.58
CA TYR A 7 8.91 -4.60 -7.31
C TYR A 7 7.49 -4.03 -7.31
N TRP A 8 7.38 -2.71 -7.32
CA TRP A 8 6.12 -2.00 -7.50
C TRP A 8 5.46 -2.37 -8.83
N ASP A 9 6.25 -2.49 -9.90
CA ASP A 9 5.80 -2.86 -11.25
C ASP A 9 5.04 -4.21 -11.31
N ASP A 10 5.25 -5.10 -10.34
CA ASP A 10 4.57 -6.40 -10.29
C ASP A 10 3.21 -6.30 -9.56
N CYS A 11 2.92 -5.17 -8.91
CA CYS A 11 1.78 -4.96 -8.02
C CYS A 11 0.79 -3.90 -8.49
N VAL A 12 1.23 -2.95 -9.32
CA VAL A 12 0.42 -1.78 -9.70
C VAL A 12 0.39 -1.60 -11.22
N ASP A 13 -0.67 -0.95 -11.70
CA ASP A 13 -0.76 -0.59 -13.10
C ASP A 13 0.28 0.49 -13.46
N PRO A 14 0.76 0.55 -14.72
CA PRO A 14 1.75 1.55 -15.13
C PRO A 14 1.31 3.00 -14.88
N GLN A 15 0.01 3.28 -14.91
CA GLN A 15 -0.55 4.62 -14.64
C GLN A 15 -0.47 4.99 -13.15
N ASP A 16 -0.52 4.00 -12.26
CA ASP A 16 -0.38 4.20 -10.82
C ASP A 16 1.08 4.41 -10.46
N LEU A 17 1.97 3.63 -11.06
CA LEU A 17 3.42 3.80 -10.91
C LEU A 17 3.87 5.19 -11.39
N GLU A 18 3.36 5.63 -12.55
CA GLU A 18 3.66 6.96 -13.08
C GLU A 18 3.11 8.07 -12.16
N ALA A 19 1.94 7.88 -11.56
CA ALA A 19 1.41 8.83 -10.59
C ALA A 19 2.27 8.91 -9.32
N MET A 20 2.79 7.78 -8.83
CA MET A 20 3.76 7.78 -7.72
C MET A 20 5.04 8.54 -8.09
N TRP A 21 5.58 8.32 -9.28
CA TRP A 21 6.74 9.07 -9.80
C TRP A 21 6.51 10.57 -9.98
N ASN A 22 5.25 11.00 -10.11
CA ASN A 22 4.87 12.41 -10.23
C ASN A 22 4.74 13.10 -8.87
N VAL A 23 4.77 12.36 -7.76
CA VAL A 23 4.85 12.92 -6.41
C VAL A 23 6.31 13.26 -6.10
N PRO A 24 6.67 14.55 -5.91
CA PRO A 24 8.06 14.96 -5.73
C PRO A 24 8.76 14.26 -4.58
N GLU A 25 8.08 14.09 -3.45
CA GLU A 25 8.61 13.44 -2.24
C GLU A 25 8.94 11.97 -2.49
N VAL A 26 8.05 11.24 -3.17
CA VAL A 26 8.27 9.83 -3.54
C VAL A 26 9.42 9.72 -4.52
N SER A 27 9.43 10.54 -5.57
CA SER A 27 10.48 10.50 -6.58
C SER A 27 11.87 10.80 -5.99
N ALA A 28 11.96 11.74 -5.05
CA ALA A 28 13.18 12.06 -4.34
C ALA A 28 13.65 10.91 -3.44
N GLU A 29 12.72 10.23 -2.77
CA GLU A 29 13.01 9.05 -1.95
C GLU A 29 13.53 7.89 -2.79
N TRP A 30 12.86 7.58 -3.90
CA TRP A 30 13.26 6.53 -4.84
C TRP A 30 14.61 6.82 -5.50
N LEU A 31 14.85 8.04 -5.97
CA LEU A 31 16.14 8.44 -6.53
C LEU A 31 17.27 8.32 -5.48
N LYS A 32 17.00 8.64 -4.22
CA LYS A 32 17.97 8.49 -3.12
C LYS A 32 18.26 7.02 -2.82
N ALA A 33 17.28 6.14 -2.99
CA ALA A 33 17.45 4.69 -2.89
C ALA A 33 18.18 4.09 -4.12
N GLY A 34 18.42 4.88 -5.17
CA GLY A 34 19.09 4.43 -6.39
C GLY A 34 18.13 3.86 -7.43
N GLU A 35 16.82 4.06 -7.27
CA GLU A 35 15.81 3.66 -8.23
C GLU A 35 15.78 4.64 -9.42
N GLU A 36 15.52 4.12 -10.61
CA GLU A 36 15.50 4.90 -11.84
C GLU A 36 14.12 4.84 -12.50
N ARG A 37 13.63 5.97 -12.99
CA ARG A 37 12.42 6.02 -13.82
C ARG A 37 12.64 5.18 -15.07
N CYS A 38 11.65 4.39 -15.47
CA CYS A 38 11.70 3.38 -16.56
C CYS A 38 12.44 2.07 -16.23
N ARG A 39 12.91 1.88 -14.99
CA ARG A 39 13.31 0.55 -14.48
C ARG A 39 12.30 0.06 -13.46
N LYS A 40 12.36 -1.25 -13.17
CA LYS A 40 11.56 -1.82 -12.10
C LYS A 40 11.95 -1.19 -10.78
N VAL A 41 10.98 -0.63 -10.07
CA VAL A 41 11.18 0.04 -8.78
C VAL A 41 11.04 -0.98 -7.67
N HIS A 42 12.04 -1.12 -6.81
CA HIS A 42 11.97 -2.06 -5.69
C HIS A 42 10.94 -1.63 -4.63
N LEU A 43 10.29 -2.61 -4.01
CA LEU A 43 9.52 -2.38 -2.79
C LEU A 43 10.44 -2.25 -1.58
N SER A 44 10.11 -1.30 -0.71
CA SER A 44 10.78 -1.12 0.58
C SER A 44 10.64 -2.38 1.44
N ARG A 45 11.71 -2.75 2.16
CA ARG A 45 11.74 -3.93 3.05
C ARG A 45 12.17 -3.57 4.46
N ASP A 46 11.42 -4.09 5.44
CA ASP A 46 11.77 -3.94 6.84
C ASP A 46 13.02 -4.79 7.18
N PRO A 47 13.60 -4.67 8.40
CA PRO A 47 14.75 -5.47 8.80
C PRO A 47 14.51 -6.99 8.75
N ASP A 48 13.24 -7.43 8.83
CA ASP A 48 12.82 -8.83 8.71
C ASP A 48 12.63 -9.27 7.24
N GLY A 49 12.87 -8.36 6.29
CA GLY A 49 12.74 -8.58 4.86
C GLY A 49 11.29 -8.53 4.34
N GLN A 50 10.32 -8.12 5.15
CA GLN A 50 8.92 -8.01 4.75
C GLN A 50 8.69 -6.74 3.93
N PRO A 51 7.92 -6.82 2.83
CA PRO A 51 7.59 -5.65 2.03
C PRO A 51 6.62 -4.74 2.81
N TYR A 52 6.97 -3.46 2.86
CA TYR A 52 6.18 -2.42 3.51
C TYR A 52 6.22 -1.15 2.68
N LEU A 53 5.34 -0.21 2.98
CA LEU A 53 5.38 1.13 2.42
C LEU A 53 6.06 2.08 3.40
N THR A 54 6.95 2.93 2.91
CA THR A 54 7.42 4.06 3.70
C THR A 54 6.27 5.02 4.01
N GLN A 55 6.49 5.95 4.94
CA GLN A 55 5.47 6.95 5.24
C GLN A 55 5.16 7.83 4.03
N THR A 56 6.19 8.16 3.24
CA THR A 56 6.07 8.93 1.99
C THR A 56 5.27 8.17 0.94
N GLU A 57 5.61 6.90 0.72
CA GLU A 57 4.90 6.03 -0.22
C GLU A 57 3.44 5.84 0.19
N MET A 58 3.19 5.53 1.47
CA MET A 58 1.83 5.33 2.00
C MET A 58 0.98 6.59 1.85
N ARG A 59 1.56 7.77 2.07
CA ARG A 59 0.85 9.05 1.91
C ARG A 59 0.48 9.29 0.45
N ALA A 60 1.42 9.08 -0.47
CA ALA A 60 1.17 9.23 -1.90
C ALA A 60 0.09 8.27 -2.40
N VAL A 61 0.14 7.00 -1.98
CA VAL A 61 -0.90 6.01 -2.33
C VAL A 61 -2.28 6.48 -1.84
N ALA A 62 -2.38 6.95 -0.59
CA ALA A 62 -3.64 7.45 -0.06
C ALA A 62 -4.15 8.66 -0.85
N ASP A 63 -3.29 9.65 -1.13
CA ASP A 63 -3.64 10.85 -1.88
C ASP A 63 -4.10 10.53 -3.32
N ILE A 64 -3.40 9.62 -4.01
CA ILE A 64 -3.75 9.17 -5.38
C ILE A 64 -5.09 8.44 -5.39
N VAL A 65 -5.32 7.51 -4.46
CA VAL A 65 -6.57 6.73 -4.41
C VAL A 65 -7.76 7.63 -4.07
N ILE A 66 -7.60 8.52 -3.07
CA ILE A 66 -8.66 9.45 -2.66
C ILE A 66 -9.02 10.38 -3.81
N SER A 67 -8.03 11.04 -4.42
CA SER A 67 -8.29 12.01 -5.50
C SER A 67 -8.97 11.40 -6.73
N ARG A 68 -8.75 10.11 -7.01
CA ARG A 68 -9.34 9.42 -8.17
C ARG A 68 -10.71 8.83 -7.92
N HIS A 69 -10.95 8.28 -6.72
CA HIS A 69 -12.13 7.47 -6.45
C HIS A 69 -13.10 8.10 -5.44
N PHE A 70 -12.63 9.03 -4.63
CA PHE A 70 -13.38 9.61 -3.53
C PHE A 70 -13.38 11.14 -3.63
N PRO A 71 -14.37 11.73 -4.35
CA PRO A 71 -14.49 13.18 -4.47
C PRO A 71 -14.83 13.90 -3.14
N SER A 72 -14.93 13.16 -2.03
CA SER A 72 -15.22 13.63 -0.67
C SER A 72 -13.96 13.94 0.15
N GLU A 73 -14.14 14.63 1.29
CA GLU A 73 -13.10 14.99 2.28
C GLU A 73 -12.62 13.79 3.14
N ILE A 74 -12.15 12.71 2.51
CA ILE A 74 -11.40 11.69 3.27
C ILE A 74 -10.02 12.28 3.56
N ASP A 75 -9.69 12.45 4.85
CA ASP A 75 -8.34 12.84 5.22
C ASP A 75 -7.35 11.70 4.93
N PRO A 76 -6.36 11.92 4.04
CA PRO A 76 -5.35 10.91 3.75
C PRO A 76 -4.49 10.60 4.97
N GLY A 77 -4.38 11.53 5.93
CA GLY A 77 -3.67 11.32 7.20
C GLY A 77 -4.33 10.24 8.04
N MET A 78 -5.65 10.24 8.12
CA MET A 78 -6.44 9.18 8.75
C MET A 78 -6.18 7.81 8.11
N ILE A 79 -6.09 7.73 6.78
CA ILE A 79 -5.79 6.47 6.08
C ILE A 79 -4.39 5.97 6.41
N CYS A 80 -3.39 6.86 6.39
CA CYS A 80 -2.02 6.52 6.81
C CYS A 80 -1.98 6.00 8.26
N ALA A 81 -2.69 6.65 9.18
CA ALA A 81 -2.74 6.25 10.58
C ALA A 81 -3.38 4.87 10.77
N ILE A 82 -4.47 4.57 10.04
CA ILE A 82 -5.09 3.24 10.06
C ILE A 82 -4.12 2.17 9.56
N ALA A 83 -3.42 2.43 8.45
CA ALA A 83 -2.45 1.49 7.91
C ALA A 83 -1.27 1.23 8.86
N GLU A 84 -0.79 2.26 9.55
CA GLU A 84 0.27 2.15 10.56
C GLU A 84 -0.18 1.35 11.78
N ILE A 85 -1.36 1.67 12.35
CA ILE A 85 -1.90 0.96 13.52
C ILE A 85 -2.25 -0.50 13.19
N GLY A 86 -2.85 -0.73 12.02
CA GLY A 86 -3.35 -2.04 11.64
C GLY A 86 -2.25 -2.99 11.18
N SER A 87 -1.35 -2.50 10.33
CA SER A 87 -0.43 -3.36 9.57
C SER A 87 1.05 -3.00 9.74
N ASP A 88 1.38 -1.91 10.45
CA ASP A 88 2.72 -1.31 10.42
C ASP A 88 3.18 -1.00 8.98
N ARG A 89 2.21 -0.62 8.12
CA ARG A 89 2.37 -0.43 6.66
C ARG A 89 2.87 -1.67 5.89
N LYS A 90 2.81 -2.86 6.47
CA LYS A 90 3.22 -4.11 5.82
C LYS A 90 2.16 -4.59 4.83
N LEU A 91 2.58 -4.90 3.60
CA LEU A 91 1.66 -5.19 2.51
C LEU A 91 0.93 -6.54 2.65
N LEU A 92 1.62 -7.55 3.19
CA LEU A 92 1.15 -8.94 3.20
C LEU A 92 0.87 -9.48 4.61
N VAL A 93 0.69 -8.59 5.59
CA VAL A 93 0.49 -9.02 6.98
C VAL A 93 -0.90 -9.63 7.17
N MET A 94 -0.91 -10.80 7.82
CA MET A 94 -2.11 -11.51 8.21
C MET A 94 -2.17 -11.56 9.73
N ASN A 95 -3.22 -10.97 10.32
CA ASN A 95 -3.43 -11.03 11.75
C ASN A 95 -4.63 -11.93 12.06
N SER A 96 -4.37 -13.09 12.66
CA SER A 96 -5.40 -13.95 13.23
C SER A 96 -5.79 -13.41 14.61
N GLY A 97 -6.88 -12.64 14.65
CA GLY A 97 -7.45 -12.22 15.93
C GLY A 97 -7.87 -13.42 16.78
N HIS A 98 -7.77 -13.32 18.11
CA HIS A 98 -8.10 -14.41 19.04
C HIS A 98 -9.56 -14.93 18.97
N LYS A 99 -10.45 -14.30 18.19
CA LYS A 99 -11.89 -14.59 18.14
C LYS A 99 -12.45 -14.89 16.74
N SER A 100 -11.73 -14.59 15.65
CA SER A 100 -12.20 -14.84 14.29
C SER A 100 -11.54 -16.08 13.70
N LYS A 101 -12.31 -16.89 12.96
CA LYS A 101 -11.76 -18.04 12.21
C LYS A 101 -10.92 -17.61 11.00
N GLU A 102 -11.12 -16.37 10.52
CA GLU A 102 -10.43 -15.81 9.36
C GLU A 102 -9.52 -14.66 9.81
N PRO A 103 -8.28 -14.60 9.27
CA PRO A 103 -7.36 -13.51 9.57
C PRO A 103 -7.78 -12.23 8.85
N ASN A 104 -7.45 -11.09 9.47
CA ASN A 104 -7.43 -9.79 8.79
C ASN A 104 -6.22 -9.75 7.85
N VAL A 105 -6.37 -9.13 6.68
CA VAL A 105 -5.34 -9.18 5.62
C VAL A 105 -4.99 -7.78 5.11
N GLY A 106 -3.71 -7.58 4.81
CA GLY A 106 -3.20 -6.46 4.03
C GLY A 106 -3.08 -5.14 4.80
N LEU A 107 -2.76 -4.06 4.10
CA LEU A 107 -2.51 -2.73 4.69
C LEU A 107 -3.63 -2.24 5.62
N MET A 108 -4.88 -2.44 5.21
CA MET A 108 -6.05 -1.94 5.94
C MET A 108 -6.63 -2.96 6.92
N GLN A 109 -6.03 -4.15 7.04
CA GLN A 109 -6.45 -5.21 7.96
C GLN A 109 -7.95 -5.54 7.88
N LEU A 110 -8.46 -5.62 6.66
CA LEU A 110 -9.85 -5.97 6.42
C LEU A 110 -10.04 -7.49 6.50
N LEU A 111 -11.20 -7.91 6.99
CA LEU A 111 -11.64 -9.30 6.86
C LEU A 111 -11.97 -9.57 5.38
N PRO A 112 -11.60 -10.73 4.82
CA PRO A 112 -11.95 -11.09 3.45
C PRO A 112 -13.45 -10.94 3.16
N LYS A 113 -14.32 -11.38 4.07
CA LYS A 113 -15.78 -11.22 3.96
C LYS A 113 -16.24 -9.77 3.88
N THR A 114 -15.57 -8.87 4.59
CA THR A 114 -15.89 -7.44 4.53
C THR A 114 -15.48 -6.86 3.17
N ALA A 115 -14.33 -7.26 2.63
CA ALA A 115 -13.89 -6.85 1.31
C ALA A 115 -14.84 -7.37 0.21
N GLU A 116 -15.22 -8.64 0.26
CA GLU A 116 -16.21 -9.23 -0.66
C GLU A 116 -17.55 -8.50 -0.60
N TRP A 117 -18.03 -8.19 0.60
CA TRP A 117 -19.25 -7.42 0.79
C TRP A 117 -19.13 -6.01 0.18
N LEU A 118 -18.03 -5.29 0.41
CA LEU A 118 -17.80 -3.96 -0.17
C LEU A 118 -17.79 -4.00 -1.70
N MET A 119 -17.13 -5.01 -2.29
CA MET A 119 -17.10 -5.18 -3.75
C MET A 119 -18.46 -5.54 -4.34
N SER A 120 -19.35 -6.16 -3.57
CA SER A 120 -20.73 -6.45 -4.01
C SER A 120 -21.64 -5.21 -4.08
N LEU A 121 -21.19 -4.08 -3.54
CA LEU A 121 -21.94 -2.82 -3.54
C LEU A 121 -21.65 -1.91 -4.74
N GLN A 122 -20.63 -2.24 -5.55
CA GLN A 122 -20.29 -1.53 -6.80
C GLN A 122 -21.02 -2.14 -8.00
#